data_AF-A3KA86-F1
#
_entry.id   AF-A3KA86-F1
#
_cell.length_a   1.000
_cell.length_b   1.000
_cell.length_c   1.000
_cell.angle_alpha   90.00
_cell.angle_beta   90.00
_cell.angle_gamma   90.00
#
_symmetry.space_group_name_H-M   'P 1'
#
loop_
_entity.id
_entity.type
_entity.pdbx_description
1 polymer ?
#
loop_
_entity_poly.entity_id
_entity_poly.type
_entity_poly.pdbx_seq_one_letter_code
_entity_poly.pdbx_strand_id
1 'polypeptide(L)'
;MLEAVAKRKAHWLLRAGSSERYTGGKRPQEDLVTSAVFGSIRLMPLDAQRPALSTLLGEKVIDDHLPGTGQIKIDLWPRFHKVGRIYVEPDVVLTCDARCLVVEVKWHAVLGKDQLEDQVLSVDPKASAVVLLGENDQRDAVHGVPLFPRSWRSVAESCGRAARETSQISSWANTIAEFLKQTDVGAVFTGIPEPILHAPYLTEYYFSPRNSTDDPNH
;
A
#
# COMPACT_ATOMS: atom_id res chain seq x y z
N MET A 1 4.87 3.19 8.56
CA MET A 1 6.18 3.79 8.19
C MET A 1 7.36 3.15 8.92
N LEU A 2 7.38 3.07 10.27
CA LEU A 2 8.49 2.46 11.02
C LEU A 2 8.75 0.99 10.68
N GLU A 3 7.71 0.22 10.35
CA GLU A 3 7.87 -1.17 9.94
C GLU A 3 8.54 -1.31 8.56
N ALA A 4 8.22 -0.43 7.61
CA ALA A 4 8.94 -0.35 6.33
C ALA A 4 10.43 -0.02 6.54
N VAL A 5 10.77 0.84 7.51
CA VAL A 5 12.16 1.12 7.89
C VAL A 5 12.83 -0.11 8.50
N ALA A 6 12.17 -0.76 9.46
CA ALA A 6 12.70 -1.95 10.14
C ALA A 6 12.96 -3.12 9.18
N LYS A 7 12.10 -3.30 8.15
CA LYS A 7 12.23 -4.35 7.13
C LYS A 7 13.13 -3.96 5.95
N ARG A 8 13.83 -2.82 6.03
CA ARG A 8 14.68 -2.25 4.94
C ARG A 8 13.92 -1.97 3.64
N LYS A 9 12.59 -1.87 3.71
CA LYS A 9 11.72 -1.45 2.60
C LYS A 9 11.84 0.05 2.36
N ALA A 10 11.99 0.83 3.44
CA ALA A 10 12.14 2.27 3.40
C ALA A 10 13.58 2.78 3.17
N HIS A 11 14.40 2.05 2.43
CA HIS A 11 15.77 2.48 2.08
C HIS A 11 15.83 3.86 1.39
N TRP A 12 14.72 4.31 0.81
CA TRP A 12 14.52 5.64 0.23
C TRP A 12 14.38 6.78 1.26
N LEU A 13 13.79 6.52 2.45
CA LEU A 13 13.66 7.51 3.53
C LEU A 13 15.03 7.96 4.05
N LEU A 14 16.02 7.06 4.00
CA LEU A 14 17.41 7.33 4.38
C LEU A 14 18.23 8.04 3.29
N ARG A 15 17.69 8.20 2.07
CA ARG A 15 18.33 8.86 0.91
C ARG A 15 17.57 10.10 0.43
N ALA A 16 16.54 10.55 1.14
CA ALA A 16 15.70 11.69 0.75
C ALA A 16 16.42 13.06 0.69
N GLY A 17 17.72 13.12 1.01
CA GLY A 17 18.58 14.30 0.87
C GLY A 17 19.67 14.17 -0.21
N SER A 18 19.79 13.05 -0.92
CA SER A 18 20.74 12.88 -2.02
C SER A 18 20.04 13.04 -3.36
N SER A 19 20.59 13.88 -4.24
CA SER A 19 20.12 14.17 -5.60
C SER A 19 20.20 12.99 -6.58
N GLU A 20 20.48 11.77 -6.11
CA GLU A 20 20.45 10.56 -6.91
C GLU A 20 19.00 10.24 -7.30
N ARG A 21 18.64 10.57 -8.55
CA ARG A 21 17.41 10.10 -9.18
C ARG A 21 17.33 8.59 -9.06
N TYR A 22 16.17 8.13 -8.61
CA TYR A 22 15.87 6.74 -8.34
C TYR A 22 15.93 5.91 -9.63
N THR A 23 17.08 5.29 -9.90
CA THR A 23 17.26 4.33 -11.00
C THR A 23 17.05 2.91 -10.47
N GLY A 24 15.80 2.53 -10.25
CA GLY A 24 15.44 1.17 -9.83
C GLY A 24 13.94 1.05 -9.68
N GLY A 25 13.32 0.09 -10.39
CA GLY A 25 11.86 -0.02 -10.56
C GLY A 25 11.00 -0.31 -9.31
N LYS A 26 11.52 -0.14 -8.09
CA LYS A 26 10.74 -0.28 -6.85
C LYS A 26 10.23 1.10 -6.43
N ARG A 27 8.93 1.32 -6.48
CA ARG A 27 8.36 2.63 -6.10
C ARG A 27 8.18 2.68 -4.59
N PRO A 28 8.87 3.60 -3.88
CA PRO A 28 8.83 3.69 -2.42
C PRO A 28 7.45 3.98 -1.82
N GLN A 29 6.51 4.42 -2.67
CA GLN A 29 5.14 4.75 -2.34
C GLN A 29 4.31 3.52 -1.96
N GLU A 30 4.47 2.38 -2.67
CA GLU A 30 3.72 1.14 -2.39
C GLU A 30 4.03 0.62 -0.99
N ASP A 31 5.32 0.56 -0.64
CA ASP A 31 5.76 0.10 0.68
C ASP A 31 5.27 1.03 1.80
N LEU A 32 5.26 2.35 1.55
CA LEU A 32 4.78 3.34 2.51
C LEU A 32 3.28 3.21 2.75
N VAL A 33 2.49 3.11 1.67
CA VAL A 33 1.03 2.95 1.75
C VAL A 33 0.69 1.65 2.46
N THR A 34 1.32 0.53 2.09
CA THR A 34 1.17 -0.76 2.75
C THR A 34 1.43 -0.65 4.25
N SER A 35 2.56 -0.04 4.64
CA SER A 35 2.89 0.13 6.06
C SER A 35 1.99 1.11 6.79
N ALA A 36 1.52 2.18 6.15
CA ALA A 36 0.64 3.16 6.77
C ALA A 36 -0.75 2.56 7.02
N VAL A 37 -1.28 1.87 6.03
CA VAL A 37 -2.62 1.27 6.09
C VAL A 37 -2.61 0.02 6.97
N PHE A 38 -1.89 -1.04 6.59
CA PHE A 38 -1.96 -2.32 7.30
C PHE A 38 -1.17 -2.31 8.62
N GLY A 39 -0.06 -1.56 8.67
CA GLY A 39 0.69 -1.39 9.91
C GLY A 39 -0.11 -0.66 10.98
N SER A 40 -0.98 0.30 10.63
CA SER A 40 -1.85 0.95 11.61
C SER A 40 -2.96 0.02 12.10
N ILE A 41 -3.56 -0.80 11.22
CA ILE A 41 -4.56 -1.82 11.61
C ILE A 41 -3.95 -2.81 12.61
N ARG A 42 -2.73 -3.28 12.36
CA ARG A 42 -2.05 -4.23 13.25
C ARG A 42 -1.87 -3.72 14.69
N LEU A 43 -1.81 -2.39 14.87
CA LEU A 43 -1.67 -1.75 16.19
C LEU A 43 -3.02 -1.44 16.87
N MET A 44 -4.14 -1.72 16.20
CA MET A 44 -5.46 -1.52 16.79
C MET A 44 -5.82 -2.61 17.81
N PRO A 45 -6.76 -2.31 18.72
CA PRO A 45 -7.49 -3.32 19.48
C PRO A 45 -8.08 -4.42 18.59
N LEU A 46 -8.11 -5.65 19.09
CA LEU A 46 -8.50 -6.83 18.29
C LEU A 46 -9.92 -6.73 17.73
N ASP A 47 -10.84 -6.15 18.49
CA ASP A 47 -12.23 -5.88 18.11
C ASP A 47 -12.33 -4.85 16.96
N ALA A 48 -11.37 -3.95 16.83
CA ALA A 48 -11.31 -2.94 15.77
C ALA A 48 -10.61 -3.41 14.48
N GLN A 49 -9.76 -4.44 14.54
CA GLN A 49 -9.01 -4.92 13.37
C GLN A 49 -9.90 -5.46 12.26
N ARG A 50 -10.87 -6.32 12.61
CA ARG A 50 -11.77 -6.93 11.61
C ARG A 50 -12.63 -5.87 10.90
N PRO A 51 -13.32 -4.94 11.59
CA PRO A 51 -14.03 -3.84 10.92
C PRO A 51 -13.14 -2.97 10.03
N ALA A 52 -11.89 -2.70 10.45
CA ALA A 52 -10.95 -1.93 9.64
C ALA A 52 -10.56 -2.69 8.36
N LEU A 53 -10.29 -3.99 8.47
CA LEU A 53 -10.01 -4.87 7.32
C LEU A 53 -11.22 -5.02 6.40
N SER A 54 -12.45 -5.13 6.92
CA SER A 54 -13.69 -5.17 6.13
C SER A 54 -13.90 -3.87 5.37
N THR A 55 -13.58 -2.73 5.99
CA THR A 55 -13.62 -1.42 5.32
C THR A 55 -12.62 -1.36 4.16
N LEU A 56 -11.42 -1.88 4.39
CA LEU A 56 -10.31 -1.83 3.44
C LEU A 56 -10.45 -2.81 2.27
N LEU A 57 -10.80 -4.07 2.54
CA LEU A 57 -10.78 -5.18 1.59
C LEU A 57 -12.18 -5.55 1.07
N GLY A 58 -13.22 -5.11 1.77
CA GLY A 58 -14.62 -5.45 1.50
C GLY A 58 -15.13 -6.50 2.49
N GLU A 59 -16.29 -6.23 3.07
CA GLU A 59 -16.93 -7.08 4.09
C GLU A 59 -17.11 -8.53 3.62
N LYS A 60 -17.68 -8.72 2.44
CA LYS A 60 -17.86 -10.06 1.83
C LYS A 60 -16.54 -10.83 1.70
N VAL A 61 -15.44 -10.16 1.34
CA VAL A 61 -14.13 -10.83 1.21
C VAL A 61 -13.65 -11.32 2.57
N ILE A 62 -13.79 -10.48 3.60
CA ILE A 62 -13.40 -10.84 4.97
C ILE A 62 -14.25 -11.99 5.51
N ASP A 63 -15.56 -11.94 5.30
CA ASP A 63 -16.48 -12.95 5.83
C ASP A 63 -16.31 -14.30 5.14
N ASP A 64 -16.15 -14.32 3.81
CA ASP A 64 -16.03 -15.57 3.05
C ASP A 64 -14.64 -16.21 3.17
N HIS A 65 -13.58 -15.41 3.25
CA HIS A 65 -12.20 -15.90 3.11
C HIS A 65 -11.36 -15.85 4.38
N LEU A 66 -11.79 -15.09 5.39
CA LEU A 66 -11.28 -15.13 6.76
C LEU A 66 -12.43 -15.32 7.77
N PRO A 67 -13.28 -16.37 7.60
CA PRO A 67 -14.36 -16.66 8.53
C PRO A 67 -13.77 -17.02 9.89
N GLY A 68 -14.34 -16.46 10.96
CA GLY A 68 -13.93 -16.79 12.32
C GLY A 68 -13.99 -15.60 13.26
N THR A 69 -14.03 -15.89 14.56
CA THR A 69 -13.93 -14.88 15.63
C THR A 69 -12.51 -14.80 16.20
N GLY A 70 -11.58 -15.61 15.66
CA GLY A 70 -10.18 -15.61 16.04
C GLY A 70 -9.46 -14.31 15.72
N GLN A 71 -8.27 -14.14 16.31
CA GLN A 71 -7.39 -13.02 16.01
C GLN A 71 -6.88 -13.12 14.58
N ILE A 72 -7.05 -12.03 13.81
CA ILE A 72 -6.44 -11.90 12.49
C ILE A 72 -4.98 -11.48 12.68
N LYS A 73 -4.05 -12.33 12.26
CA LYS A 73 -2.63 -12.00 12.18
C LYS A 73 -2.37 -11.25 10.86
N ILE A 74 -1.65 -10.14 10.95
CA ILE A 74 -1.29 -9.29 9.81
C ILE A 74 0.24 -9.34 9.67
N ASP A 75 0.73 -10.04 8.65
CA ASP A 75 2.16 -10.10 8.33
C ASP A 75 2.45 -9.20 7.13
N LEU A 76 3.34 -8.21 7.31
CA LEU A 76 3.81 -7.34 6.24
C LEU A 76 5.11 -7.88 5.63
N TRP A 77 5.12 -8.03 4.30
CA TRP A 77 6.23 -8.62 3.53
C TRP A 77 6.78 -9.93 4.11
N PRO A 78 5.92 -10.93 4.40
CA PRO A 78 6.40 -12.25 4.76
C PRO A 78 7.17 -12.87 3.60
N ARG A 79 8.22 -13.63 3.90
CA ARG A 79 9.02 -14.33 2.89
C ARG A 79 8.62 -15.79 2.86
N PHE A 80 8.21 -16.25 1.68
CA PHE A 80 7.93 -17.65 1.43
C PHE A 80 8.93 -18.23 0.46
N HIS A 81 9.33 -19.47 0.68
CA HIS A 81 10.27 -20.17 -0.18
C HIS A 81 9.59 -20.62 -1.47
N LYS A 82 10.16 -20.27 -2.61
CA LYS A 82 9.88 -20.91 -3.89
C LYS A 82 10.97 -21.95 -4.17
N VAL A 83 10.60 -23.05 -4.83
CA VAL A 83 11.56 -24.06 -5.31
C VAL A 83 12.61 -23.36 -6.19
N GLY A 84 13.91 -23.58 -5.89
CA GLY A 84 15.01 -22.98 -6.66
C GLY A 84 15.70 -21.76 -6.04
N ARG A 85 15.50 -21.48 -4.74
CA ARG A 85 16.14 -20.39 -3.95
C ARG A 85 15.65 -18.97 -4.22
N ILE A 86 14.56 -18.82 -4.97
CA ILE A 86 13.85 -17.54 -5.09
C ILE A 86 12.85 -17.48 -3.92
N TYR A 87 12.74 -16.34 -3.25
CA TYR A 87 11.65 -16.10 -2.30
C TYR A 87 10.57 -15.29 -2.99
N VAL A 88 9.32 -15.53 -2.62
CA VAL A 88 8.23 -14.61 -2.91
C VAL A 88 7.91 -13.82 -1.67
N GLU A 89 7.53 -12.56 -1.86
CA GLU A 89 7.28 -11.62 -0.78
C GLU A 89 5.98 -10.86 -1.13
N PRO A 90 4.81 -11.39 -0.73
CA PRO A 90 3.55 -10.66 -0.85
C PRO A 90 3.58 -9.42 0.01
N ASP A 91 2.86 -8.36 -0.36
CA ASP A 91 2.83 -7.14 0.47
C ASP A 91 2.25 -7.40 1.85
N VAL A 92 1.13 -8.13 1.89
CA VAL A 92 0.47 -8.52 3.15
C VAL A 92 -0.06 -9.94 3.05
N VAL A 93 0.09 -10.69 4.13
CA VAL A 93 -0.66 -11.92 4.35
C VAL A 93 -1.47 -11.79 5.63
N LEU A 94 -2.76 -12.10 5.51
CA LEU A 94 -3.70 -12.13 6.62
C LEU A 94 -4.02 -13.58 6.94
N THR A 95 -3.85 -14.00 8.18
CA THR A 95 -4.24 -15.35 8.61
C THR A 95 -5.21 -15.28 9.77
N CYS A 96 -6.29 -16.05 9.69
CA CYS A 96 -7.23 -16.30 10.76
C CYS A 96 -7.52 -17.80 10.76
N ASP A 97 -7.25 -18.46 11.88
CA ASP A 97 -7.32 -19.93 11.99
C ASP A 97 -6.50 -20.61 10.88
N ALA A 98 -7.12 -21.51 10.09
CA ALA A 98 -6.47 -22.21 8.97
C ALA A 98 -6.64 -21.49 7.61
N ARG A 99 -7.11 -20.24 7.60
CA ARG A 99 -7.38 -19.47 6.38
C ARG A 99 -6.33 -18.38 6.17
N CYS A 100 -5.98 -18.15 4.92
CA CYS A 100 -4.93 -17.25 4.49
C CYS A 100 -5.44 -16.37 3.34
N LEU A 101 -5.43 -15.06 3.51
CA LEU A 101 -5.77 -14.09 2.46
C LEU A 101 -4.50 -13.34 2.09
N VAL A 102 -4.15 -13.37 0.81
CA VAL A 102 -3.02 -12.61 0.28
C VAL A 102 -3.54 -11.24 -0.17
N VAL A 103 -2.83 -10.17 0.17
CA VAL A 103 -3.13 -8.84 -0.35
C VAL A 103 -1.88 -8.28 -1.02
N GLU A 104 -2.04 -7.91 -2.29
CA GLU A 104 -1.03 -7.23 -3.09
C GLU A 104 -1.46 -5.77 -3.25
N VAL A 105 -0.52 -4.85 -3.01
CA VAL A 105 -0.75 -3.41 -3.03
C VAL A 105 -0.06 -2.83 -4.26
N LYS A 106 -0.84 -2.24 -5.16
CA LYS A 106 -0.34 -1.55 -6.35
C LYS A 106 -0.57 -0.05 -6.27
N TRP A 107 0.45 0.68 -6.69
CA TRP A 107 0.44 2.14 -6.79
C TRP A 107 1.12 2.56 -8.10
N HIS A 108 0.31 2.80 -9.15
CA HIS A 108 0.75 3.17 -10.51
C HIS A 108 1.58 2.13 -11.29
N ALA A 109 1.75 0.91 -10.78
CA ALA A 109 2.50 -0.15 -11.45
C ALA A 109 1.56 -1.21 -12.02
N VAL A 110 1.85 -1.65 -13.26
CA VAL A 110 1.19 -2.81 -13.86
C VAL A 110 1.73 -4.07 -13.21
N LEU A 111 0.84 -4.99 -12.84
CA LEU A 111 1.22 -6.25 -12.23
C LEU A 111 2.14 -7.09 -13.14
N GLY A 112 3.25 -7.59 -12.60
CA GLY A 112 4.12 -8.52 -13.32
C GLY A 112 3.39 -9.83 -13.61
N LYS A 113 3.49 -10.34 -14.85
CA LYS A 113 2.65 -11.45 -15.36
C LYS A 113 2.52 -12.64 -14.40
N ASP A 114 3.60 -13.02 -13.71
CA ASP A 114 3.65 -14.24 -12.91
C ASP A 114 3.76 -14.00 -11.40
N GLN A 115 3.73 -12.73 -10.95
CA GLN A 115 3.98 -12.39 -9.54
C GLN A 115 2.92 -12.99 -8.61
N LEU A 116 1.64 -12.83 -8.94
CA LEU A 116 0.53 -13.35 -8.13
C LEU A 116 0.50 -14.87 -8.12
N GLU A 117 0.87 -15.50 -9.25
CA GLU A 117 0.89 -16.94 -9.38
C GLU A 117 1.91 -17.55 -8.41
N ASP A 118 3.11 -17.00 -8.41
CA ASP A 118 4.20 -17.40 -7.53
C ASP A 118 3.83 -17.23 -6.04
N GLN A 119 3.14 -16.15 -5.69
CA GLN A 119 2.65 -15.92 -4.33
C GLN A 119 1.62 -16.97 -3.92
N VAL A 120 0.56 -17.17 -4.72
CA VAL A 120 -0.51 -18.14 -4.44
C VAL A 120 0.04 -19.55 -4.26
N LEU A 121 1.03 -19.94 -5.07
CA LEU A 121 1.63 -21.27 -5.00
C LEU A 121 2.55 -21.45 -3.78
N SER A 122 3.14 -20.38 -3.24
CA SER A 122 4.19 -20.48 -2.21
C SER A 122 3.72 -20.14 -0.80
N VAL A 123 2.62 -19.40 -0.63
CA VAL A 123 2.12 -19.04 0.71
C VAL A 123 1.63 -20.27 1.48
N ASP A 124 1.87 -20.25 2.79
CA ASP A 124 1.43 -21.25 3.76
C ASP A 124 0.86 -20.56 5.01
N PRO A 125 -0.39 -20.84 5.44
CA PRO A 125 -1.38 -21.71 4.80
C PRO A 125 -1.73 -21.29 3.37
N LYS A 126 -2.28 -22.23 2.58
CA LYS A 126 -2.70 -21.96 1.20
C LYS A 126 -3.70 -20.81 1.13
N ALA A 127 -3.50 -19.92 0.17
CA ALA A 127 -4.37 -18.77 -0.06
C ALA A 127 -5.81 -19.23 -0.32
N SER A 128 -6.76 -18.69 0.45
CA SER A 128 -8.20 -18.82 0.20
C SER A 128 -8.70 -17.78 -0.80
N ALA A 129 -7.99 -16.66 -0.94
CA ALA A 129 -8.23 -15.61 -1.92
C ALA A 129 -7.00 -14.69 -2.05
N VAL A 130 -7.04 -13.84 -3.07
CA VAL A 130 -6.12 -12.73 -3.30
C VAL A 130 -6.93 -11.44 -3.41
N VAL A 131 -6.54 -10.38 -2.72
CA VAL A 131 -7.03 -9.02 -2.97
C VAL A 131 -5.94 -8.23 -3.67
N LEU A 132 -6.29 -7.61 -4.79
CA LEU A 132 -5.41 -6.66 -5.47
C LEU A 132 -5.91 -5.24 -5.19
N LEU A 133 -5.17 -4.52 -4.34
CA LEU A 133 -5.48 -3.15 -4.00
C LEU A 133 -4.83 -2.18 -4.97
N GLY A 134 -5.62 -1.25 -5.52
CA GLY A 134 -5.13 -0.12 -6.31
C GLY A 134 -5.14 -0.30 -7.82
N GLU A 135 -5.42 -1.50 -8.32
CA GLU A 135 -5.54 -1.77 -9.75
C GLU A 135 -6.92 -2.36 -10.08
N ASN A 136 -7.44 -2.01 -11.25
CA ASN A 136 -8.63 -2.64 -11.82
C ASN A 136 -8.17 -3.77 -12.75
N ASP A 137 -7.88 -4.92 -12.15
CA ASP A 137 -7.65 -6.15 -12.90
C ASP A 137 -8.99 -6.75 -13.35
N GLN A 138 -8.98 -7.40 -14.51
CA GLN A 138 -10.15 -8.08 -15.08
C GLN A 138 -10.18 -9.57 -14.74
N ARG A 139 -9.08 -10.11 -14.19
CA ARG A 139 -9.01 -11.50 -13.71
C ARG A 139 -9.92 -11.69 -12.50
N ASP A 140 -10.59 -12.83 -12.46
CA ASP A 140 -11.46 -13.29 -11.38
C ASP A 140 -10.78 -14.36 -10.49
N ALA A 141 -9.70 -14.97 -10.97
CA ALA A 141 -8.90 -15.94 -10.23
C ALA A 141 -7.43 -16.00 -10.68
N VAL A 142 -6.59 -16.54 -9.80
CA VAL A 142 -5.17 -16.89 -10.06
C VAL A 142 -4.93 -18.31 -9.56
N HIS A 143 -4.58 -19.25 -10.45
CA HIS A 143 -4.42 -20.68 -10.12
C HIS A 143 -5.63 -21.27 -9.36
N GLY A 144 -6.85 -20.88 -9.75
CA GLY A 144 -8.08 -21.32 -9.11
C GLY A 144 -8.39 -20.67 -7.75
N VAL A 145 -7.53 -19.77 -7.27
CA VAL A 145 -7.79 -18.95 -6.09
C VAL A 145 -8.49 -17.66 -6.50
N PRO A 146 -9.66 -17.31 -5.91
CA PRO A 146 -10.40 -16.09 -6.25
C PRO A 146 -9.55 -14.83 -6.10
N LEU A 147 -9.66 -13.93 -7.09
CA LEU A 147 -9.00 -12.63 -7.11
C LEU A 147 -10.04 -11.51 -7.01
N PHE A 148 -9.83 -10.60 -6.06
CA PHE A 148 -10.71 -9.46 -5.82
C PHE A 148 -9.96 -8.15 -6.10
N PRO A 149 -10.14 -7.55 -7.29
CA PRO A 149 -9.62 -6.22 -7.56
C PRO A 149 -10.41 -5.18 -6.77
N ARG A 150 -9.69 -4.23 -6.16
CA ARG A 150 -10.31 -3.14 -5.40
C ARG A 150 -9.49 -1.87 -5.53
N SER A 151 -10.07 -0.89 -6.21
CA SER A 151 -9.41 0.40 -6.45
C SER A 151 -9.25 1.22 -5.16
N TRP A 152 -8.20 2.06 -5.14
CA TRP A 152 -8.00 3.04 -4.06
C TRP A 152 -9.17 4.02 -3.91
N ARG A 153 -9.90 4.30 -4.99
CA ARG A 153 -11.15 5.08 -4.93
C ARG A 153 -12.20 4.39 -4.08
N SER A 154 -12.47 3.11 -4.33
CA SER A 154 -13.44 2.33 -3.54
C SER A 154 -13.03 2.24 -2.07
N VAL A 155 -11.73 2.10 -1.80
CA VAL A 155 -11.18 2.13 -0.43
C VAL A 155 -11.47 3.47 0.23
N ALA A 156 -11.13 4.58 -0.42
CA ALA A 156 -11.34 5.93 0.13
C ALA A 156 -12.82 6.22 0.41
N GLU A 157 -13.72 5.78 -0.48
CA GLU A 157 -15.18 5.89 -0.28
C GLU A 157 -15.66 5.08 0.93
N SER A 158 -15.19 3.83 1.07
CA SER A 158 -15.50 3.00 2.23
C SER A 158 -14.97 3.60 3.54
N CYS A 159 -13.72 4.09 3.55
CA CYS A 159 -13.17 4.80 4.71
C CYS A 159 -13.96 6.08 5.02
N GLY A 160 -14.37 6.84 4.01
CA GLY A 160 -15.20 8.02 4.18
C GLY A 160 -16.58 7.73 4.77
N ARG A 161 -17.19 6.58 4.44
CA ARG A 161 -18.43 6.10 5.08
C ARG A 161 -18.18 5.73 6.54
N ALA A 162 -17.21 4.86 6.80
CA ALA A 162 -16.86 4.40 8.15
C ALA A 162 -16.44 5.57 9.08
N ALA A 163 -15.85 6.63 8.54
CA ALA A 163 -15.51 7.85 9.27
C ALA A 163 -16.72 8.64 9.77
N ARG A 164 -17.87 8.55 9.07
CA ARG A 164 -19.12 9.23 9.46
C ARG A 164 -19.95 8.43 10.46
N GLU A 165 -19.65 7.15 10.61
CA GLU A 165 -20.31 6.28 11.57
C GLU A 165 -19.71 6.47 12.97
N THR A 166 -20.53 6.37 14.02
CA THR A 166 -20.03 6.32 15.39
C THR A 166 -19.52 4.92 15.70
N SER A 167 -18.35 4.59 15.15
CA SER A 167 -17.68 3.30 15.32
C SER A 167 -16.29 3.46 15.94
N GLN A 168 -15.78 2.38 16.52
CA GLN A 168 -14.42 2.31 17.07
C GLN A 168 -13.31 2.58 16.03
N ILE A 169 -13.61 2.42 14.74
CA ILE A 169 -12.66 2.66 13.65
C ILE A 169 -12.81 4.04 13.00
N SER A 170 -13.81 4.85 13.38
CA SER A 170 -14.13 6.13 12.73
C SER A 170 -12.94 7.08 12.61
N SER A 171 -12.18 7.27 13.69
CA SER A 171 -10.98 8.12 13.70
C SER A 171 -9.89 7.60 12.77
N TRP A 172 -9.66 6.28 12.78
CA TRP A 172 -8.72 5.65 11.84
C TRP A 172 -9.20 5.80 10.40
N ALA A 173 -10.47 5.52 10.14
CA ALA A 173 -11.05 5.59 8.80
C ALA A 173 -10.96 7.01 8.24
N ASN A 174 -11.18 8.03 9.08
CA ASN A 174 -10.97 9.42 8.72
C ASN A 174 -9.49 9.71 8.38
N THR A 175 -8.56 9.22 9.20
CA THR A 175 -7.12 9.38 8.98
C THR A 175 -6.67 8.73 7.67
N ILE A 176 -7.13 7.50 7.38
CA ILE A 176 -6.80 6.82 6.12
C ILE A 176 -7.47 7.50 4.92
N ALA A 177 -8.72 7.92 5.05
CA ALA A 177 -9.40 8.66 3.99
C ALA A 177 -8.63 9.95 3.64
N GLU A 178 -8.18 10.70 4.66
CA GLU A 178 -7.41 11.92 4.45
C GLU A 178 -6.01 11.66 3.91
N PHE A 179 -5.32 10.64 4.44
CA PHE A 179 -4.05 10.17 3.90
C PHE A 179 -4.16 9.85 2.41
N LEU A 180 -5.17 9.07 2.01
CA LEU A 180 -5.38 8.69 0.63
C LEU A 180 -5.62 9.93 -0.24
N LYS A 181 -6.42 10.92 0.18
CA LYS A 181 -6.62 12.17 -0.60
C LYS A 181 -5.32 12.95 -0.85
N GLN A 182 -4.35 12.86 0.06
CA GLN A 182 -3.07 13.57 -0.06
C GLN A 182 -2.07 12.85 -0.98
N THR A 183 -2.38 11.63 -1.39
CA THR A 183 -1.57 10.92 -2.39
C THR A 183 -1.95 11.35 -3.81
N ASP A 184 -1.02 11.22 -4.74
CA ASP A 184 -1.25 11.53 -6.16
C ASP A 184 -2.41 10.74 -6.78
N VAL A 185 -2.57 9.46 -6.44
CA VAL A 185 -3.72 8.64 -6.87
C VAL A 185 -5.02 9.13 -6.23
N GLY A 186 -5.00 9.59 -4.97
CA GLY A 186 -6.18 10.13 -4.31
C GLY A 186 -6.56 11.57 -4.70
N ALA A 187 -5.59 12.40 -5.11
CA ALA A 187 -5.83 13.75 -5.63
C ALA A 187 -6.64 13.70 -6.93
N VAL A 188 -6.34 12.74 -7.82
CA VAL A 188 -7.13 12.45 -9.03
C VAL A 188 -8.58 12.06 -8.68
N PHE A 189 -8.82 11.49 -7.51
CA PHE A 189 -10.14 11.03 -7.09
C PHE A 189 -11.03 12.10 -6.45
N THR A 190 -10.47 13.21 -5.97
CA THR A 190 -11.25 14.34 -5.42
C THR A 190 -11.62 15.38 -6.46
N GLY A 191 -11.29 15.15 -7.74
CA GLY A 191 -11.52 16.11 -8.82
C GLY A 191 -10.51 17.26 -8.83
N ILE A 192 -9.40 17.14 -8.09
CA ILE A 192 -8.25 18.04 -8.22
C ILE A 192 -7.46 17.52 -9.44
N PRO A 193 -7.29 18.33 -10.50
CA PRO A 193 -6.49 17.92 -11.65
C PRO A 193 -5.11 17.47 -11.18
N GLU A 194 -4.54 16.43 -11.79
CA GLU A 194 -3.14 16.09 -11.58
C GLU A 194 -2.31 17.38 -11.66
N PRO A 195 -1.38 17.66 -10.72
CA PRO A 195 -0.38 18.66 -11.00
C PRO A 195 0.31 18.19 -12.27
N ILE A 196 0.17 18.97 -13.35
CA ILE A 196 0.70 18.66 -14.67
C ILE A 196 2.21 18.51 -14.52
N LEU A 197 2.68 17.28 -14.31
CA LEU A 197 4.09 16.89 -14.32
C LEU A 197 4.53 16.68 -15.78
N HIS A 198 4.10 17.60 -16.64
CA HIS A 198 4.54 17.77 -18.02
C HIS A 198 4.60 19.26 -18.34
N ALA A 199 5.39 20.00 -17.56
CA ALA A 199 5.99 21.24 -18.06
C ALA A 199 7.47 20.95 -18.33
N PRO A 200 7.92 20.81 -19.59
CA PRO A 200 9.35 20.80 -19.92
C PRO A 200 10.01 22.18 -19.76
N TYR A 201 9.46 23.09 -18.96
CA TYR A 201 9.91 24.49 -18.84
C TYR A 201 9.98 24.97 -17.39
N LEU A 202 10.69 24.25 -16.53
CA LEU A 202 11.25 24.81 -15.29
C LEU A 202 12.71 24.36 -15.07
N THR A 203 13.47 24.28 -16.16
CA THR A 203 14.89 24.58 -16.10
C THR A 203 15.05 26.09 -16.18
N GLU A 204 15.81 26.65 -15.25
CA GLU A 204 16.10 28.09 -15.09
C GLU A 204 14.99 28.87 -14.40
N TYR A 205 14.96 28.86 -13.07
CA TYR A 205 14.91 30.06 -12.23
C TYR A 205 14.97 29.59 -10.77
N TYR A 206 15.81 30.26 -9.98
CA TYR A 206 16.15 29.97 -8.57
C TYR A 206 17.25 28.94 -8.33
N PHE A 207 18.49 29.37 -8.59
CA PHE A 207 19.53 29.51 -7.55
C PHE A 207 20.71 30.25 -8.20
N SER A 208 20.69 31.58 -8.22
CA SER A 208 21.95 32.33 -8.29
C SER A 208 22.51 32.35 -6.87
N PRO A 209 23.65 31.69 -6.60
CA PRO A 209 24.38 31.99 -5.38
C PRO A 209 24.79 33.45 -5.47
N ARG A 210 24.39 34.27 -4.50
CA ARG A 210 25.03 35.58 -4.32
C ARG A 210 26.49 35.28 -3.98
N ASN A 211 27.36 35.47 -4.95
CA ASN A 211 28.79 35.48 -4.72
C ASN A 211 29.09 36.61 -3.74
N SER A 212 29.71 36.21 -2.64
CA SER A 212 30.47 37.06 -1.74
C SER A 212 31.61 37.73 -2.51
N THR A 213 31.62 39.06 -2.54
CA THR A 213 32.85 39.85 -2.57
C THR A 213 32.52 41.24 -2.04
N ASP A 214 32.48 41.38 -0.72
CA ASP A 214 32.75 42.66 -0.06
C ASP A 214 34.02 42.43 0.74
N ASP A 215 35.15 42.96 0.24
CA ASP A 215 36.10 43.87 0.90
C ASP A 215 37.42 43.91 0.08
N PRO A 216 38.36 44.87 0.29
CA PRO A 216 38.30 46.34 0.31
C PRO A 216 39.22 46.95 -0.78
N ASN A 217 39.22 48.29 -0.91
CA ASN A 217 40.08 49.16 -1.75
C ASN A 217 39.47 49.55 -3.10
N HIS A 218 38.69 50.63 -3.10
CA HIS A 218 38.95 51.84 -3.90
C HIS A 218 38.00 52.97 -3.54
#